data_AF-Q5XPY5-F1
#
_entry.id   AF-Q5XPY5-F1
#
_cell.length_a   1.000
_cell.length_b   1.000
_cell.length_c   1.000
_cell.angle_alpha   90.00
_cell.angle_beta   90.00
_cell.angle_gamma   90.00
#
_symmetry.space_group_name_H-M   'P 1'
#
loop_
_entity.id
_entity.type
_entity.pdbx_description
1 polymer ?
#
loop_
_entity_poly.entity_id
_entity_poly.type
_entity_poly.pdbx_seq_one_letter_code
_entity_poly.pdbx_strand_id
1 'polypeptide(L)'
;YNLCSRSGSENELRDMITRCNNVGVNIYVDAVINHMCGAGGGEGTHNSCGNWFSASKKDFPTIPYTHWDFNDNKCRTGSGNIENYGDPNQVRDCRLVGLLDLALEKEYVRGKVVGFMNKLIDMGVAGFRVDACKHMWPGDLSAVYGRLHNLNTKWFGGGSRPFIFQEVIDLGGEPISSREYFHLGRVTEFKYGAKLGNVFRKWNGEKLSYTKSWGEGWGFMPNGNALVFVDNHDNQRGHGAGGASIVTFWDSRLHKMAVAYMLAHPYGVTRVMSSFRWNRHIVNGKDQNDWMGPPSHGDGSTKPVPINPDQTCGDG
;
A
#
# COMPACT_ATOMS: atom_id res chain seq x y z
N TYR A 1 8.64 -16.03 -2.15
CA TYR A 1 7.38 -15.29 -2.05
C TYR A 1 6.23 -16.29 -1.95
N ASN A 2 6.15 -17.04 -0.84
CA ASN A 2 5.08 -18.02 -0.65
C ASN A 2 3.76 -17.27 -0.43
N LEU A 3 2.68 -17.75 -1.06
CA LEU A 3 1.35 -17.14 -0.94
C LEU A 3 0.60 -17.79 0.21
N CYS A 4 1.05 -17.54 1.44
CA CYS A 4 0.29 -17.90 2.62
C CYS A 4 0.40 -16.80 3.68
N SER A 5 -0.72 -16.47 4.28
CA SER A 5 -0.87 -15.34 5.19
C SER A 5 -1.94 -15.63 6.23
N ARG A 6 -2.15 -14.71 7.17
CA ARG A 6 -3.30 -14.76 8.08
C ARG A 6 -4.66 -14.76 7.35
N SER A 7 -4.69 -14.32 6.09
CA SER A 7 -5.90 -14.32 5.25
C SER A 7 -6.16 -15.66 4.55
N GLY A 8 -5.23 -16.62 4.64
CA GLY A 8 -5.39 -17.95 4.07
C GLY A 8 -4.20 -18.45 3.27
N SER A 9 -4.38 -19.65 2.71
CA SER A 9 -3.47 -20.40 1.85
C SER A 9 -3.54 -19.95 0.38
N GLU A 10 -2.59 -20.45 -0.42
CA GLU A 10 -2.55 -20.19 -1.87
C GLU A 10 -3.81 -20.72 -2.59
N ASN A 11 -4.37 -21.84 -2.12
CA ASN A 11 -5.58 -22.42 -2.69
C ASN A 11 -6.81 -21.55 -2.41
N GLU A 12 -6.94 -21.03 -1.19
CA GLU A 12 -8.01 -20.09 -0.83
C GLU A 12 -7.88 -18.77 -1.58
N LEU A 13 -6.65 -18.27 -1.76
CA LEU A 13 -6.38 -17.10 -2.60
C LEU A 13 -6.81 -17.34 -4.06
N ARG A 14 -6.48 -18.50 -4.63
CA ARG A 14 -6.85 -18.87 -6.00
C ARG A 14 -8.38 -19.03 -6.15
N ASP A 15 -9.04 -19.64 -5.18
CA ASP A 15 -10.50 -19.77 -5.14
C ASP A 15 -11.16 -18.39 -5.10
N MET A 16 -10.69 -17.50 -4.22
CA MET A 16 -11.18 -16.12 -4.11
C MET A 16 -11.02 -15.37 -5.44
N ILE A 17 -9.82 -15.38 -6.04
CA ILE A 17 -9.58 -14.72 -7.34
C ILE A 17 -10.52 -15.27 -8.41
N THR A 18 -10.67 -16.60 -8.49
CA THR A 18 -11.53 -17.25 -9.47
C THR A 18 -13.00 -16.85 -9.30
N ARG A 19 -13.52 -16.91 -8.08
CA ARG A 19 -14.92 -16.57 -7.78
C ARG A 19 -15.21 -15.10 -8.03
N CYS A 20 -14.33 -14.20 -7.61
CA CYS A 20 -14.47 -12.77 -7.85
C CYS A 20 -14.46 -12.43 -9.34
N ASN A 21 -13.49 -12.96 -10.11
CA ASN A 21 -13.44 -12.72 -11.55
C ASN A 21 -14.67 -13.29 -12.29
N ASN A 22 -15.19 -14.44 -11.87
CA ASN A 22 -16.40 -15.03 -12.46
C ASN A 22 -17.67 -14.16 -12.30
N VAL A 23 -17.69 -13.27 -11.30
CA VAL A 23 -18.78 -12.30 -11.09
C VAL A 23 -18.40 -10.87 -11.50
N GLY A 24 -17.30 -10.70 -12.24
CA GLY A 24 -16.86 -9.40 -12.74
C GLY A 24 -16.26 -8.48 -11.68
N VAL A 25 -15.79 -9.02 -10.56
CA VAL A 25 -15.11 -8.27 -9.49
C VAL A 25 -13.62 -8.54 -9.56
N ASN A 26 -12.85 -7.52 -9.93
CA ASN A 26 -11.40 -7.61 -10.06
C ASN A 26 -10.69 -7.60 -8.71
N ILE A 27 -9.59 -8.35 -8.62
CA ILE A 27 -8.70 -8.37 -7.45
C ILE A 27 -7.43 -7.56 -7.75
N TYR A 28 -7.02 -6.71 -6.82
CA TYR A 28 -5.76 -5.98 -6.85
C TYR A 28 -4.93 -6.38 -5.64
N VAL A 29 -3.69 -6.83 -5.86
CA VAL A 29 -2.82 -7.27 -4.76
C VAL A 29 -2.00 -6.11 -4.23
N ASP A 30 -1.81 -6.08 -2.91
CA ASP A 30 -0.83 -5.21 -2.29
C ASP A 30 0.57 -5.83 -2.38
N ALA A 31 1.42 -5.28 -3.23
CA ALA A 31 2.76 -5.78 -3.54
C ALA A 31 3.82 -5.04 -2.74
N VAL A 32 4.26 -5.66 -1.66
CA VAL A 32 5.42 -5.22 -0.85
C VAL A 32 6.70 -5.74 -1.49
N ILE A 33 7.35 -4.89 -2.29
CA ILE A 33 8.53 -5.25 -3.09
C ILE A 33 9.76 -4.37 -2.83
N ASN A 34 9.63 -3.33 -2.00
CA ASN A 34 10.74 -2.47 -1.59
C ASN A 34 11.67 -3.17 -0.59
N HIS A 35 11.08 -3.90 0.36
CA HIS A 35 11.79 -4.36 1.55
C HIS A 35 11.34 -5.77 1.98
N MET A 36 12.12 -6.36 2.88
CA MET A 36 11.76 -7.55 3.66
C MET A 36 11.37 -7.13 5.09
N CYS A 37 11.51 -8.01 6.09
CA CYS A 37 11.20 -7.65 7.48
C CYS A 37 12.16 -6.59 8.06
N GLY A 38 11.84 -6.07 9.23
CA GLY A 38 12.74 -5.19 9.99
C GLY A 38 14.07 -5.86 10.31
N ALA A 39 15.17 -5.12 10.25
CA ALA A 39 16.51 -5.61 10.57
C ALA A 39 16.63 -6.16 12.01
N GLY A 40 15.77 -5.68 12.92
CA GLY A 40 15.61 -6.20 14.29
C GLY A 40 14.64 -7.38 14.43
N GLY A 41 14.16 -7.96 13.32
CA GLY A 41 13.10 -8.99 13.30
C GLY A 41 13.51 -10.37 13.83
N GLY A 42 14.76 -10.55 14.25
CA GLY A 42 15.28 -11.80 14.79
C GLY A 42 15.51 -12.89 13.72
N GLU A 43 15.60 -14.13 14.19
CA GLU A 43 15.83 -15.33 13.38
C GLU A 43 14.89 -16.44 13.88
N GLY A 44 14.33 -17.23 12.96
CA GLY A 44 13.41 -18.30 13.30
C GLY A 44 12.31 -18.51 12.27
N THR A 45 11.19 -19.07 12.71
CA THR A 45 10.05 -19.47 11.88
C THR A 45 8.77 -18.69 12.22
N HIS A 46 8.88 -17.58 12.94
CA HIS A 46 7.76 -16.72 13.36
C HIS A 46 7.23 -15.84 12.21
N ASN A 47 6.75 -16.50 11.16
CA ASN A 47 6.05 -15.89 10.03
C ASN A 47 4.83 -16.73 9.67
N SER A 48 3.99 -16.19 8.79
CA SER A 48 2.70 -16.78 8.42
C SER A 48 2.79 -18.19 7.84
N CYS A 49 3.93 -18.59 7.29
CA CYS A 49 4.10 -19.89 6.64
C CYS A 49 5.12 -20.79 7.33
N GLY A 50 5.58 -20.44 8.53
CA GLY A 50 6.52 -21.24 9.31
C GLY A 50 7.89 -21.48 8.66
N ASN A 51 8.27 -20.70 7.64
CA ASN A 51 9.56 -20.87 6.96
C ASN A 51 10.70 -20.27 7.80
N TRP A 52 11.88 -20.85 7.78
CA TRP A 52 13.00 -20.23 8.50
C TRP A 52 13.50 -18.96 7.77
N PHE A 53 13.89 -17.93 8.53
CA PHE A 53 14.62 -16.77 8.05
C PHE A 53 15.56 -16.21 9.14
N SER A 54 16.52 -15.37 8.75
CA SER A 54 17.35 -14.58 9.66
C SER A 54 17.46 -13.14 9.19
N ALA A 55 16.86 -12.19 9.91
CA ALA A 55 16.95 -10.77 9.58
C ALA A 55 18.37 -10.21 9.77
N SER A 56 19.05 -10.62 10.84
CA SER A 56 20.41 -10.14 11.16
C SER A 56 21.45 -10.59 10.13
N LYS A 57 21.32 -11.83 9.64
CA LYS A 57 22.17 -12.39 8.57
C LYS A 57 21.68 -12.04 7.17
N LYS A 58 20.46 -11.47 7.07
CA LYS A 58 19.74 -11.19 5.81
C LYS A 58 19.60 -12.44 4.95
N ASP A 59 19.24 -13.54 5.61
CA ASP A 59 19.09 -14.85 4.98
C ASP A 59 17.61 -15.22 4.90
N PHE A 60 17.10 -15.28 3.67
CA PHE A 60 15.71 -15.58 3.35
C PHE A 60 15.67 -16.74 2.35
N PRO A 61 15.95 -17.99 2.79
CA PRO A 61 16.21 -19.12 1.90
C PRO A 61 15.00 -19.55 1.07
N THR A 62 13.78 -19.18 1.46
CA THR A 62 12.57 -19.44 0.68
C THR A 62 12.50 -18.58 -0.61
N ILE A 63 13.17 -17.43 -0.66
CA ILE A 63 13.29 -16.57 -1.86
C ILE A 63 14.61 -16.78 -2.61
N PRO A 64 15.44 -17.68 -2.08
CA PRO A 64 16.79 -17.44 -1.56
C PRO A 64 17.36 -16.03 -1.77
N TYR A 65 17.02 -15.06 -0.91
CA TYR A 65 17.81 -13.84 -0.78
C TYR A 65 18.88 -13.99 0.28
N THR A 66 20.03 -13.36 0.03
CA THR A 66 21.16 -13.28 0.96
C THR A 66 21.50 -11.83 1.24
N HIS A 67 22.46 -11.57 2.13
CA HIS A 67 22.96 -10.22 2.40
C HIS A 67 23.42 -9.43 1.16
N TRP A 68 23.76 -10.12 0.05
CA TRP A 68 24.11 -9.46 -1.21
C TRP A 68 22.94 -8.79 -1.91
N ASP A 69 21.70 -9.13 -1.54
CA ASP A 69 20.48 -8.71 -2.21
C ASP A 69 19.81 -7.50 -1.53
N PHE A 70 20.54 -6.86 -0.62
CA PHE A 70 20.11 -5.70 0.17
C PHE A 70 21.06 -4.52 0.01
N ASN A 71 20.54 -3.31 0.22
CA ASN A 71 21.25 -2.05 -0.03
C ASN A 71 22.21 -1.61 1.09
N ASP A 72 22.65 -2.51 1.97
CA ASP A 72 23.55 -2.20 3.09
C ASP A 72 24.84 -1.46 2.68
N ASN A 73 25.42 -1.82 1.52
CA ASN A 73 26.64 -1.20 1.01
C ASN A 73 26.37 0.09 0.21
N LYS A 74 25.11 0.31 -0.18
CA LYS A 74 24.68 1.43 -1.01
C LYS A 74 24.22 2.61 -0.15
N CYS A 75 23.47 2.33 0.91
CA CYS A 75 23.09 3.32 1.91
C CYS A 75 24.32 4.01 2.49
N ARG A 76 24.26 5.34 2.60
CA ARG A 76 25.38 6.18 3.09
C ARG A 76 25.14 6.80 4.46
N THR A 77 23.99 6.55 5.08
CA THR A 77 23.67 7.11 6.40
C THR A 77 24.35 6.31 7.51
N GLY A 78 24.64 6.96 8.64
CA GLY A 78 25.35 6.32 9.75
C GLY A 78 24.54 5.22 10.42
N SER A 79 23.21 5.35 10.45
CA SER A 79 22.32 4.33 11.02
C SER A 79 21.94 3.22 10.04
N GLY A 80 22.18 3.40 8.73
CA GLY A 80 21.64 2.56 7.67
C GLY A 80 20.15 2.79 7.38
N ASN A 81 19.50 3.74 8.05
CA ASN A 81 18.11 4.12 7.84
C ASN A 81 17.98 5.43 7.08
N ILE A 82 16.78 5.72 6.60
CA ILE A 82 16.41 7.05 6.10
C ILE A 82 16.41 8.02 7.30
N GLU A 83 17.22 9.07 7.21
CA GLU A 83 17.38 10.09 8.25
C GLU A 83 16.89 11.48 7.77
N ASN A 84 16.90 11.73 6.48
CA ASN A 84 16.54 12.99 5.85
C ASN A 84 15.83 12.76 4.50
N TYR A 85 14.55 13.12 4.44
CA TYR A 85 13.74 13.04 3.21
C TYR A 85 14.12 14.09 2.15
N GLY A 86 14.97 15.06 2.50
CA GLY A 86 15.57 16.02 1.57
C GLY A 86 16.69 15.45 0.69
N ASP A 87 17.12 14.21 0.90
CA ASP A 87 18.10 13.52 0.08
C ASP A 87 17.47 12.29 -0.62
N PRO A 88 17.19 12.38 -1.94
CA PRO A 88 16.55 11.29 -2.67
C PRO A 88 17.31 9.96 -2.65
N ASN A 89 18.64 9.98 -2.47
CA ASN A 89 19.43 8.76 -2.50
C ASN A 89 19.15 7.94 -1.24
N GLN A 90 19.25 8.55 -0.05
CA GLN A 90 18.93 7.81 1.16
C GLN A 90 17.46 7.39 1.22
N VAL A 91 16.52 8.18 0.67
CA VAL A 91 15.11 7.78 0.64
C VAL A 91 14.89 6.48 -0.14
N ARG A 92 15.73 6.20 -1.15
CA ARG A 92 15.60 5.03 -2.04
C ARG A 92 16.60 3.90 -1.82
N ASP A 93 17.69 4.17 -1.11
CA ASP A 93 18.77 3.21 -0.91
C ASP A 93 18.99 2.84 0.56
N CYS A 94 18.28 3.48 1.50
CA CYS A 94 18.38 3.20 2.94
C CYS A 94 17.08 2.64 3.51
N ARG A 95 17.18 2.00 4.67
CA ARG A 95 16.06 1.29 5.31
C ARG A 95 14.97 2.26 5.76
N LEU A 96 13.77 2.10 5.23
CA LEU A 96 12.55 2.74 5.74
C LEU A 96 12.22 2.17 7.12
N VAL A 97 12.35 2.97 8.19
CA VAL A 97 12.07 2.58 9.58
C VAL A 97 12.68 1.22 10.00
N GLY A 98 13.89 0.93 9.51
CA GLY A 98 14.60 -0.31 9.82
C GLY A 98 14.24 -1.52 8.94
N LEU A 99 13.33 -1.38 7.98
CA LEU A 99 12.97 -2.45 7.04
C LEU A 99 14.14 -2.76 6.10
N LEU A 100 14.50 -4.03 5.97
CA LEU A 100 15.63 -4.46 5.15
C LEU A 100 15.37 -4.16 3.68
N ASP A 101 16.10 -3.19 3.14
CA ASP A 101 15.88 -2.58 1.83
C ASP A 101 16.50 -3.41 0.70
N LEU A 102 15.69 -3.85 -0.25
CA LEU A 102 16.11 -4.73 -1.35
C LEU A 102 16.90 -3.95 -2.41
N ALA A 103 17.98 -4.55 -2.90
CA ALA A 103 18.80 -4.01 -3.99
C ALA A 103 18.11 -4.23 -5.35
N LEU A 104 17.03 -3.49 -5.60
CA LEU A 104 16.17 -3.61 -6.78
C LEU A 104 16.87 -3.26 -8.10
N GLU A 105 18.06 -2.67 -8.09
CA GLU A 105 18.87 -2.51 -9.28
C GLU A 105 19.42 -3.84 -9.82
N LYS A 106 19.52 -4.86 -8.95
CA LYS A 106 20.12 -6.15 -9.30
C LYS A 106 19.11 -6.99 -10.09
N GLU A 107 19.56 -7.52 -11.23
CA GLU A 107 18.73 -8.40 -12.08
C GLU A 107 18.18 -9.62 -11.32
N TYR A 108 18.97 -10.19 -10.40
CA TYR A 108 18.51 -11.30 -9.56
C TYR A 108 17.29 -10.91 -8.72
N VAL A 109 17.33 -9.76 -8.04
CA VAL A 109 16.24 -9.26 -7.19
C VAL A 109 15.01 -8.94 -8.05
N ARG A 110 15.19 -8.22 -9.16
CA ARG A 110 14.11 -7.95 -10.12
C ARG A 110 13.46 -9.23 -10.63
N GLY A 111 14.25 -10.25 -10.99
CA GLY A 111 13.74 -11.53 -11.47
C GLY A 111 12.86 -12.24 -10.44
N LYS A 112 13.23 -12.20 -9.15
CA LYS A 112 12.43 -12.78 -8.06
C LYS A 112 11.12 -12.02 -7.85
N VAL A 113 11.16 -10.69 -7.88
CA VAL A 113 9.97 -9.82 -7.78
C VAL A 113 9.03 -10.05 -8.97
N VAL A 114 9.56 -10.06 -10.20
CA VAL A 114 8.79 -10.33 -11.42
C VAL A 114 8.14 -11.71 -11.36
N GLY A 115 8.86 -12.74 -10.91
CA GLY A 115 8.31 -14.08 -10.75
C GLY A 115 7.13 -14.14 -9.76
N PHE A 116 7.24 -13.40 -8.65
CA PHE A 116 6.14 -13.25 -7.68
C PHE A 116 4.91 -12.57 -8.28
N MET A 117 5.10 -11.42 -8.93
CA MET A 117 3.99 -10.67 -9.51
C MET A 117 3.34 -11.41 -10.68
N ASN A 118 4.13 -12.05 -11.55
CA ASN A 118 3.61 -12.85 -12.66
C ASN A 118 2.82 -14.07 -12.18
N LYS A 119 3.26 -14.74 -11.11
CA LYS A 119 2.47 -15.83 -10.49
C LYS A 119 1.06 -15.37 -10.12
N LEU A 120 0.91 -14.15 -9.60
CA LEU A 120 -0.38 -13.57 -9.24
C LEU A 120 -1.21 -13.12 -10.46
N ILE A 121 -0.56 -12.55 -11.48
CA ILE A 121 -1.22 -12.22 -12.76
C ILE A 121 -1.78 -13.49 -13.40
N ASP A 122 -0.99 -14.56 -13.44
CA ASP A 122 -1.38 -15.85 -14.01
C ASP A 122 -2.53 -16.50 -13.22
N MET A 123 -2.65 -16.22 -11.92
CA MET A 123 -3.81 -16.60 -11.10
C MET A 123 -5.09 -15.83 -11.44
N GLY A 124 -4.99 -14.66 -12.07
CA GLY A 124 -6.13 -13.82 -12.46
C GLY A 124 -6.22 -12.48 -11.72
N VAL A 125 -5.19 -12.04 -10.99
CA VAL A 125 -5.14 -10.69 -10.40
C VAL A 125 -5.14 -9.64 -11.51
N ALA A 126 -5.92 -8.57 -11.36
CA ALA A 126 -6.08 -7.50 -12.36
C ALA A 126 -5.03 -6.39 -12.25
N GLY A 127 -4.30 -6.31 -11.14
CA GLY A 127 -3.30 -5.28 -10.92
C GLY A 127 -2.74 -5.25 -9.51
N PHE A 128 -1.97 -4.20 -9.21
CA PHE A 128 -1.21 -4.08 -7.96
C PHE A 128 -1.29 -2.67 -7.38
N ARG A 129 -1.53 -2.58 -6.06
CA ARG A 129 -0.95 -1.50 -5.25
C ARG A 129 0.52 -1.85 -5.11
N VAL A 130 1.41 -0.94 -5.45
CA VAL A 130 2.83 -1.14 -5.16
C VAL A 130 3.19 -0.28 -3.96
N ASP A 131 3.51 -0.96 -2.86
CA ASP A 131 3.82 -0.38 -1.56
C ASP A 131 5.13 0.41 -1.59
N ALA A 132 5.20 1.49 -0.81
CA ALA A 132 6.45 2.22 -0.59
C ALA A 132 7.17 2.67 -1.88
N CYS A 133 6.46 2.92 -2.99
CA CYS A 133 7.07 3.29 -4.27
C CYS A 133 7.97 4.52 -4.20
N LYS A 134 7.72 5.45 -3.27
CA LYS A 134 8.61 6.59 -3.03
C LYS A 134 10.07 6.17 -2.76
N HIS A 135 10.23 5.00 -2.13
CA HIS A 135 11.49 4.41 -1.69
C HIS A 135 12.13 3.51 -2.74
N MET A 136 11.57 3.43 -3.95
CA MET A 136 12.16 2.68 -5.06
C MET A 136 12.48 3.62 -6.21
N TRP A 137 13.57 3.37 -6.93
CA TRP A 137 13.89 4.17 -8.12
C TRP A 137 12.85 3.92 -9.23
N PRO A 138 12.33 4.96 -9.91
CA PRO A 138 11.44 4.78 -11.06
C PRO A 138 12.03 3.88 -12.15
N GLY A 139 13.35 3.93 -12.37
CA GLY A 139 14.04 3.06 -13.32
C GLY A 139 13.99 1.58 -12.94
N ASP A 140 14.12 1.25 -11.66
CA ASP A 140 14.01 -0.13 -11.17
C ASP A 140 12.58 -0.65 -11.32
N LEU A 141 11.59 0.18 -10.97
CA LEU A 141 10.18 -0.13 -11.17
C LEU A 141 9.84 -0.32 -12.65
N SER A 142 10.37 0.52 -13.53
CA SER A 142 10.23 0.36 -14.98
C SER A 142 10.74 -1.00 -15.47
N ALA A 143 11.91 -1.42 -14.98
CA ALA A 143 12.50 -2.70 -15.32
C ALA A 143 11.66 -3.89 -14.82
N VAL A 144 11.04 -3.77 -13.64
CA VAL A 144 10.11 -4.79 -13.12
C VAL A 144 8.81 -4.81 -13.92
N TYR A 145 8.15 -3.67 -14.07
CA TYR A 145 6.83 -3.56 -14.72
C TYR A 145 6.87 -3.93 -16.20
N GLY A 146 7.96 -3.60 -16.90
CA GLY A 146 8.18 -3.96 -18.30
C GLY A 146 8.25 -5.48 -18.55
N ARG A 147 8.48 -6.29 -17.51
CA ARG A 147 8.58 -7.76 -17.58
C ARG A 147 7.34 -8.47 -17.06
N LEU A 148 6.33 -7.73 -16.59
CA LEU A 148 5.09 -8.34 -16.14
C LEU A 148 4.32 -8.94 -17.32
N HIS A 149 3.66 -10.07 -17.10
CA HIS A 149 2.75 -10.65 -18.07
C HIS A 149 1.58 -9.70 -18.37
N ASN A 150 0.94 -9.91 -19.51
CA ASN A 150 -0.42 -9.42 -19.71
C ASN A 150 -1.39 -10.22 -18.82
N LEU A 151 -2.55 -9.64 -18.54
CA LEU A 151 -3.57 -10.27 -17.71
C LEU A 151 -4.09 -11.58 -18.31
N ASN A 152 -4.51 -12.49 -17.44
CA ASN A 152 -4.99 -13.81 -17.83
C ASN A 152 -6.21 -13.72 -18.76
N THR A 153 -6.08 -14.23 -19.99
CA THR A 153 -7.10 -14.12 -21.05
C THR A 153 -8.37 -14.93 -20.78
N LYS A 154 -8.43 -15.70 -19.69
CA LYS A 154 -9.67 -16.33 -19.23
C LYS A 154 -10.72 -15.30 -18.81
N TRP A 155 -10.29 -14.15 -18.25
CA TRP A 155 -11.20 -13.12 -17.73
C TRP A 155 -10.97 -11.73 -18.33
N PHE A 156 -9.80 -11.49 -18.93
CA PHE A 156 -9.42 -10.19 -19.48
C PHE A 156 -9.21 -10.25 -20.99
N GLY A 157 -9.36 -9.11 -21.66
CA GLY A 157 -9.09 -8.99 -23.10
C GLY A 157 -7.62 -9.30 -23.45
N GLY A 158 -7.39 -9.79 -24.66
CA GLY A 158 -6.04 -10.01 -25.17
C GLY A 158 -5.20 -8.74 -25.10
N GLY A 159 -3.98 -8.84 -24.55
CA GLY A 159 -3.07 -7.69 -24.42
C GLY A 159 -3.36 -6.74 -23.24
N SER A 160 -4.36 -7.02 -22.40
CA SER A 160 -4.61 -6.20 -21.20
C SER A 160 -3.40 -6.20 -20.27
N ARG A 161 -2.95 -5.02 -19.84
CA ARG A 161 -1.85 -4.84 -18.87
C ARG A 161 -2.40 -4.78 -17.44
N PRO A 162 -1.63 -5.24 -16.42
CA PRO A 162 -2.03 -5.09 -15.04
C PRO A 162 -2.16 -3.61 -14.67
N PHE A 163 -3.22 -3.28 -13.92
CA PHE A 163 -3.43 -1.93 -13.41
C PHE A 163 -2.46 -1.66 -12.25
N ILE A 164 -1.52 -0.74 -12.46
CA ILE A 164 -0.54 -0.37 -11.44
C ILE A 164 -0.94 0.97 -10.81
N PHE A 165 -0.99 1.00 -9.47
CA PHE A 165 -1.03 2.24 -8.72
C PHE A 165 0.01 2.22 -7.60
N GLN A 166 0.76 3.31 -7.52
CA GLN A 166 2.01 3.40 -6.78
C GLN A 166 1.80 4.23 -5.54
N GLU A 167 2.21 3.72 -4.39
CA GLU A 167 2.19 4.51 -3.17
C GLU A 167 3.37 5.49 -3.14
N VAL A 168 3.07 6.75 -3.42
CA VAL A 168 4.01 7.85 -3.28
C VAL A 168 3.36 8.92 -2.43
N ILE A 169 3.78 9.04 -1.18
CA ILE A 169 3.35 10.13 -0.31
C ILE A 169 4.07 11.40 -0.75
N ASP A 170 3.40 12.25 -1.52
CA ASP A 170 3.89 13.55 -1.97
C ASP A 170 2.90 14.64 -1.53
N LEU A 171 3.20 15.29 -0.40
CA LEU A 171 2.44 16.45 0.09
C LEU A 171 3.06 17.79 -0.36
N GLY A 172 4.12 17.77 -1.17
CA GLY A 172 4.99 18.90 -1.47
C GLY A 172 6.07 19.14 -0.40
N GLY A 173 7.08 19.94 -0.73
CA GLY A 173 8.17 20.31 0.19
C GLY A 173 9.33 19.31 0.29
N GLU A 174 9.26 18.21 -0.45
CA GLU A 174 10.33 17.22 -0.58
C GLU A 174 10.81 17.12 -2.04
N PRO A 175 12.06 16.71 -2.29
CA PRO A 175 12.64 16.66 -3.64
C PRO A 175 12.04 15.55 -4.51
N ILE A 176 11.57 14.44 -3.92
CA ILE A 176 10.94 13.36 -4.67
C ILE A 176 9.50 13.74 -4.98
N SER A 177 9.15 13.76 -6.27
CA SER A 177 7.80 14.07 -6.73
C SER A 177 7.09 12.84 -7.27
N SER A 178 5.79 12.77 -7.01
CA SER A 178 4.87 11.80 -7.64
C SER A 178 4.96 11.79 -9.18
N ARG A 179 5.35 12.91 -9.80
CA ARG A 179 5.53 13.06 -11.26
C ARG A 179 6.56 12.09 -11.84
N GLU A 180 7.56 11.71 -11.06
CA GLU A 180 8.60 10.77 -11.48
C GLU A 180 8.02 9.38 -11.82
N TYR A 181 6.81 9.07 -11.32
CA TYR A 181 6.18 7.75 -11.40
C TYR A 181 5.00 7.68 -12.39
N PHE A 182 4.58 8.81 -12.98
CA PHE A 182 3.36 8.86 -13.83
C PHE A 182 3.45 7.97 -15.07
N HIS A 183 4.63 7.83 -15.65
CA HIS A 183 4.84 7.01 -16.85
C HIS A 183 4.76 5.50 -16.58
N LEU A 184 4.72 5.10 -15.31
CA LEU A 184 4.69 3.69 -14.87
C LEU A 184 3.29 3.21 -14.51
N GLY A 185 2.38 4.14 -14.19
CA GLY A 185 1.04 3.83 -13.71
C GLY A 185 0.45 4.99 -12.91
N ARG A 186 -0.67 4.74 -12.24
CA ARG A 186 -1.28 5.73 -11.35
C ARG A 186 -0.47 5.90 -10.07
N VAL A 187 -0.74 6.98 -9.35
CA VAL A 187 -0.09 7.31 -8.07
C VAL A 187 -1.17 7.69 -7.06
N THR A 188 -0.97 7.31 -5.80
CA THR A 188 -1.83 7.70 -4.67
C THR A 188 -1.78 9.22 -4.44
N GLU A 189 -2.90 9.92 -4.60
CA GLU A 189 -2.99 11.36 -4.35
C GLU A 189 -3.33 11.64 -2.88
N PHE A 190 -2.33 11.60 -2.01
CA PHE A 190 -2.52 11.79 -0.56
C PHE A 190 -3.00 13.20 -0.19
N LYS A 191 -2.78 14.22 -1.03
CA LYS A 191 -3.33 15.56 -0.80
C LYS A 191 -4.86 15.56 -0.84
N TYR A 192 -5.46 14.63 -1.60
CA TYR A 192 -6.90 14.50 -1.74
C TYR A 192 -7.60 14.35 -0.38
N GLY A 193 -7.27 13.26 0.34
CA GLY A 193 -7.88 12.97 1.65
C GLY A 193 -7.56 14.03 2.70
N ALA A 194 -6.32 14.52 2.74
CA ALA A 194 -5.89 15.55 3.69
C ALA A 194 -6.63 16.88 3.51
N LYS A 195 -6.72 17.38 2.26
CA LYS A 195 -7.45 18.62 1.95
C LYS A 195 -8.95 18.45 2.14
N LEU A 196 -9.51 17.30 1.72
CA LEU A 196 -10.95 17.05 1.88
C LEU A 196 -11.33 16.98 3.36
N GLY A 197 -10.47 16.39 4.18
CA GLY A 197 -10.60 16.37 5.63
C GLY A 197 -10.65 17.78 6.23
N ASN A 198 -9.72 18.66 5.86
CA ASN A 198 -9.74 20.06 6.29
C ASN A 198 -11.04 20.78 5.89
N VAL A 199 -11.51 20.59 4.66
CA VAL A 199 -12.77 21.18 4.15
C VAL A 199 -13.96 20.74 5.01
N PHE A 200 -14.13 19.43 5.25
CA PHE A 200 -15.27 18.91 6.01
C PHE A 200 -15.19 19.20 7.51
N ARG A 201 -13.98 19.27 8.08
CA ARG A 201 -13.75 19.70 9.46
C ARG A 201 -13.82 21.22 9.63
N LYS A 202 -13.89 21.99 8.54
CA LYS A 202 -13.85 23.47 8.49
C LYS A 202 -12.60 24.05 9.16
N TRP A 203 -11.49 23.33 9.08
CA TRP A 203 -10.22 23.78 9.63
C TRP A 203 -9.62 24.89 8.79
N ASN A 204 -8.85 25.78 9.41
CA ASN A 204 -8.17 26.89 8.75
C ASN A 204 -9.11 27.80 7.91
N GLY A 205 -10.40 27.85 8.26
CA GLY A 205 -11.40 28.62 7.53
C GLY A 205 -11.82 28.01 6.17
N GLU A 206 -11.46 26.76 5.89
CA GLU A 206 -11.88 26.06 4.67
C GLU A 206 -13.39 25.83 4.64
N LYS A 207 -13.98 25.93 3.44
CA LYS A 207 -15.43 25.79 3.21
C LYS A 207 -15.66 24.91 2.00
N LEU A 208 -16.76 24.16 2.01
CA LEU A 208 -17.15 23.33 0.86
C LEU A 208 -17.32 24.14 -0.43
N SER A 209 -17.69 25.42 -0.35
CA SER A 209 -17.77 26.29 -1.53
C SER A 209 -16.45 26.49 -2.27
N TYR A 210 -15.30 26.23 -1.63
CA TYR A 210 -13.98 26.34 -2.27
C TYR A 210 -13.70 25.17 -3.21
N THR A 211 -14.43 24.06 -3.10
CA THR A 211 -14.19 22.85 -3.91
C THR A 211 -14.80 22.93 -5.31
N LYS A 212 -15.18 24.13 -5.78
CA LYS A 212 -15.64 24.36 -7.16
C LYS A 212 -14.58 24.00 -8.21
N SER A 213 -13.30 24.11 -7.86
CA SER A 213 -12.14 23.74 -8.70
C SER A 213 -11.44 22.46 -8.24
N TRP A 214 -12.13 21.59 -7.49
CA TRP A 214 -11.57 20.38 -6.90
C TRP A 214 -10.91 19.47 -7.94
N GLY A 215 -9.77 18.87 -7.57
CA GLY A 215 -8.88 18.17 -8.50
C GLY A 215 -7.60 18.98 -8.77
N GLU A 216 -7.19 19.06 -10.02
CA GLU A 216 -5.94 19.74 -10.44
C GLU A 216 -5.87 21.21 -9.99
N GLY A 217 -7.00 21.91 -9.91
CA GLY A 217 -7.09 23.29 -9.43
C GLY A 217 -6.72 23.48 -7.95
N TRP A 218 -6.64 22.38 -7.18
CA TRP A 218 -6.16 22.36 -5.80
C TRP A 218 -4.67 21.96 -5.69
N GLY A 219 -3.95 21.90 -6.82
CA GLY A 219 -2.55 21.49 -6.87
C GLY A 219 -2.36 19.97 -6.76
N PHE A 220 -3.41 19.21 -7.06
CA PHE A 220 -3.32 17.76 -7.21
C PHE A 220 -2.71 17.40 -8.57
N MET A 221 -2.28 16.15 -8.71
CA MET A 221 -1.77 15.60 -9.96
C MET A 221 -2.82 15.58 -11.08
N PRO A 222 -2.41 15.42 -12.35
CA PRO A 222 -3.36 15.27 -13.44
C PRO A 222 -4.35 14.13 -13.19
N ASN A 223 -5.62 14.34 -13.55
CA ASN A 223 -6.72 13.42 -13.27
C ASN A 223 -6.44 11.97 -13.73
N GLY A 224 -5.80 11.83 -14.90
CA GLY A 224 -5.42 10.53 -15.48
C GLY A 224 -4.42 9.72 -14.64
N ASN A 225 -3.70 10.36 -13.72
CA ASN A 225 -2.67 9.73 -12.90
C ASN A 225 -3.13 9.41 -11.48
N ALA A 226 -4.25 9.98 -11.03
CA ALA A 226 -4.65 9.91 -9.62
C ALA A 226 -5.41 8.62 -9.27
N LEU A 227 -5.01 8.02 -8.14
CA LEU A 227 -5.81 7.11 -7.32
C LEU A 227 -6.14 7.84 -6.01
N VAL A 228 -7.42 8.08 -5.75
CA VAL A 228 -7.91 8.92 -4.66
C VAL A 228 -8.66 8.11 -3.61
N PHE A 229 -8.60 8.58 -2.37
CA PHE A 229 -9.27 8.00 -1.22
C PHE A 229 -9.44 9.07 -0.14
N VAL A 230 -10.45 8.90 0.72
CA VAL A 230 -10.64 9.77 1.90
C VAL A 230 -9.61 9.39 2.98
N ASP A 231 -9.50 8.10 3.25
CA ASP A 231 -8.57 7.48 4.19
C ASP A 231 -7.97 6.19 3.60
N ASN A 232 -6.81 5.78 4.11
CA ASN A 232 -6.20 4.47 3.85
C ASN A 232 -5.93 3.75 5.18
N HIS A 233 -5.34 2.56 5.11
CA HIS A 233 -5.07 1.74 6.28
C HIS A 233 -4.07 2.38 7.26
N ASP A 234 -3.11 3.17 6.77
CA ASP A 234 -2.12 3.88 7.59
C ASP A 234 -2.71 5.13 8.25
N ASN A 235 -3.23 6.04 7.45
CA ASN A 235 -3.58 7.37 7.94
C ASN A 235 -4.85 7.40 8.77
N GLN A 236 -5.70 6.37 8.69
CA GLN A 236 -6.80 6.20 9.64
C GLN A 236 -6.35 5.85 11.06
N ARG A 237 -5.08 5.47 11.23
CA ARG A 237 -4.39 5.20 12.51
C ARG A 237 -3.39 6.28 12.89
N GLY A 238 -3.25 7.32 12.06
CA GLY A 238 -2.29 8.40 12.25
C GLY A 238 -0.90 8.11 11.67
N HIS A 239 -0.72 7.04 10.90
CA HIS A 239 0.51 6.77 10.16
C HIS A 239 0.48 7.46 8.78
N GLY A 240 1.65 7.86 8.27
CA GLY A 240 1.75 8.45 6.94
C GLY A 240 1.12 9.85 6.82
N ALA A 241 0.43 10.10 5.70
CA ALA A 241 0.12 11.45 5.24
C ALA A 241 -1.24 12.00 5.74
N GLY A 242 -1.27 13.28 6.08
CA GLY A 242 -2.49 14.04 6.40
C GLY A 242 -2.79 14.21 7.89
N GLY A 243 -2.23 13.35 8.75
CA GLY A 243 -2.37 13.45 10.21
C GLY A 243 -3.83 13.56 10.67
N ALA A 244 -4.10 14.44 11.64
CA ALA A 244 -5.42 14.59 12.25
C ALA A 244 -6.51 15.13 11.30
N SER A 245 -6.15 15.65 10.11
CA SER A 245 -7.13 16.14 9.14
C SER A 245 -7.97 15.00 8.55
N ILE A 246 -7.37 13.81 8.42
CA ILE A 246 -8.00 12.65 7.80
C ILE A 246 -9.29 12.30 8.53
N VAL A 247 -10.35 12.14 7.75
CA VAL A 247 -11.67 11.75 8.25
C VAL A 247 -11.79 10.25 8.09
N THR A 248 -12.25 9.54 9.12
CA THR A 248 -12.31 8.07 9.15
C THR A 248 -13.68 7.59 9.60
N PHE A 249 -13.93 6.29 9.61
CA PHE A 249 -15.19 5.75 10.14
C PHE A 249 -15.47 6.14 11.61
N TRP A 250 -14.44 6.50 12.40
CA TRP A 250 -14.60 7.06 13.75
C TRP A 250 -15.29 8.43 13.76
N ASP A 251 -15.23 9.17 12.64
CA ASP A 251 -15.93 10.42 12.37
C ASP A 251 -17.15 10.18 11.45
N SER A 252 -17.93 9.12 11.71
CA SER A 252 -18.90 8.52 10.78
C SER A 252 -19.75 9.51 9.95
N ARG A 253 -20.28 10.58 10.55
CA ARG A 253 -21.07 11.58 9.81
C ARG A 253 -20.24 12.33 8.77
N LEU A 254 -19.06 12.82 9.16
CA LEU A 254 -18.16 13.53 8.24
C LEU A 254 -17.59 12.58 7.20
N HIS A 255 -17.28 11.34 7.59
CA HIS A 255 -16.74 10.33 6.68
C HIS A 255 -17.71 10.00 5.55
N LYS A 256 -18.98 9.76 5.87
CA LYS A 256 -20.02 9.55 4.87
C LYS A 256 -20.16 10.75 3.92
N MET A 257 -20.07 11.97 4.43
CA MET A 257 -20.12 13.17 3.59
C MET A 257 -18.90 13.28 2.65
N ALA A 258 -17.69 13.00 3.16
CA ALA A 258 -16.46 13.03 2.38
C ALA A 258 -16.43 11.93 1.31
N VAL A 259 -16.84 10.71 1.65
CA VAL A 259 -16.94 9.59 0.70
C VAL A 259 -18.00 9.87 -0.36
N ALA A 260 -19.17 10.38 0.02
CA ALA A 260 -20.21 10.75 -0.95
C ALA A 260 -19.73 11.84 -1.92
N TYR A 261 -19.01 12.84 -1.41
CA TYR A 261 -18.38 13.87 -2.26
C TYR A 261 -17.36 13.26 -3.23
N MET A 262 -16.49 12.38 -2.74
CA MET A 262 -15.49 11.67 -3.56
C MET A 262 -16.13 10.84 -4.67
N LEU A 263 -17.18 10.08 -4.36
CA LEU A 263 -17.86 9.21 -5.33
C LEU A 263 -18.70 10.01 -6.36
N ALA A 264 -19.16 11.20 -6.00
CA ALA A 264 -19.90 12.08 -6.92
C ALA A 264 -18.99 12.91 -7.82
N HIS A 265 -17.73 13.15 -7.43
CA HIS A 265 -16.80 13.99 -8.17
C HIS A 265 -16.02 13.17 -9.22
N PRO A 266 -15.81 13.68 -10.45
CA PRO A 266 -15.17 12.91 -11.53
C PRO A 266 -13.64 12.79 -11.42
N TYR A 267 -13.04 13.18 -10.29
CA TYR A 267 -11.58 13.26 -10.18
C TYR A 267 -10.97 11.97 -9.62
N GLY A 268 -10.00 11.41 -10.33
CA GLY A 268 -9.24 10.24 -9.99
C GLY A 268 -10.02 8.93 -10.13
N VAL A 269 -9.31 7.82 -9.95
CA VAL A 269 -9.95 6.53 -9.68
C VAL A 269 -10.19 6.45 -8.17
N THR A 270 -11.42 6.18 -7.76
CA THR A 270 -11.80 6.18 -6.34
C THR A 270 -11.54 4.83 -5.68
N ARG A 271 -10.87 4.83 -4.53
CA ARG A 271 -10.79 3.68 -3.62
C ARG A 271 -11.56 3.98 -2.34
N VAL A 272 -12.48 3.08 -2.01
CA VAL A 272 -13.24 3.13 -0.74
C VAL A 272 -12.53 2.25 0.28
N MET A 273 -12.35 2.77 1.49
CA MET A 273 -11.80 2.00 2.61
C MET A 273 -12.89 1.18 3.29
N SER A 274 -12.57 -0.07 3.62
CA SER A 274 -13.36 -0.92 4.52
C SER A 274 -12.43 -1.38 5.65
N SER A 275 -12.85 -1.18 6.89
CA SER A 275 -12.00 -1.29 8.08
C SER A 275 -12.63 -2.20 9.12
N PHE A 276 -11.80 -2.63 10.07
CA PHE A 276 -12.22 -3.22 11.33
C PHE A 276 -12.07 -2.21 12.47
N ARG A 277 -12.84 -2.40 13.55
CA ARG A 277 -12.65 -1.64 14.79
C ARG A 277 -11.48 -2.19 15.60
N TRP A 278 -10.75 -1.29 16.24
CA TRP A 278 -9.75 -1.62 17.27
C TRP A 278 -9.94 -0.71 18.48
N ASN A 279 -9.29 -1.02 19.60
CA ASN A 279 -9.36 -0.21 20.81
C ASN A 279 -8.49 1.06 20.67
N ARG A 280 -8.94 2.02 19.85
CA ARG A 280 -8.21 3.26 19.58
C ARG A 280 -7.99 4.07 20.85
N HIS A 281 -6.75 4.42 21.15
CA HIS A 281 -6.37 5.16 22.35
C HIS A 281 -5.42 6.32 22.02
N ILE A 282 -5.98 7.52 21.83
CA ILE A 282 -5.20 8.71 21.49
C ILE A 282 -4.58 9.34 22.74
N VAL A 283 -3.25 9.39 22.80
CA VAL A 283 -2.48 10.13 23.79
C VAL A 283 -1.53 11.09 23.06
N ASN A 284 -1.61 12.38 23.38
CA ASN A 284 -0.79 13.44 22.75
C ASN A 284 -0.81 13.41 21.22
N GLY A 285 -1.98 13.17 20.62
CA GLY A 285 -2.16 13.15 19.17
C GLY A 285 -1.71 11.86 18.47
N LYS A 286 -1.23 10.85 19.21
CA LYS A 286 -0.87 9.54 18.68
C LYS A 286 -1.77 8.44 19.24
N ASP A 287 -2.24 7.54 18.39
CA ASP A 287 -2.87 6.30 18.83
C ASP A 287 -1.83 5.34 19.42
N GLN A 288 -1.93 5.04 20.71
CA GLN A 288 -1.03 4.10 21.39
C GLN A 288 -1.29 2.63 20.98
N ASN A 289 -2.44 2.39 20.35
CA ASN A 289 -2.90 1.07 19.90
C ASN A 289 -2.96 0.96 18.37
N ASP A 290 -2.20 1.79 17.66
CA ASP A 290 -2.09 1.83 16.19
C ASP A 290 -1.60 0.51 15.56
N TRP A 291 -0.99 -0.36 16.36
CA TRP A 291 -0.45 -1.67 15.97
C TRP A 291 -1.48 -2.81 15.99
N MET A 292 -2.69 -2.59 16.53
CA MET A 292 -3.68 -3.65 16.70
C MET A 292 -4.12 -4.22 15.34
N GLY A 293 -3.97 -5.54 15.18
CA GLY A 293 -4.40 -6.28 14.00
C GLY A 293 -5.92 -6.50 13.93
N PRO A 294 -6.41 -7.14 12.84
CA PRO A 294 -7.82 -7.45 12.70
C PRO A 294 -8.28 -8.46 13.76
N PRO A 295 -9.60 -8.60 13.98
CA PRO A 295 -10.17 -9.62 14.85
C PRO A 295 -9.53 -10.99 14.59
N SER A 296 -8.97 -11.59 15.64
CA SER A 296 -8.13 -12.79 15.52
C SER A 296 -8.45 -13.82 16.59
N HIS A 297 -8.13 -15.07 16.29
CA HIS A 297 -8.04 -16.13 17.27
C HIS A 297 -6.78 -15.95 18.15
N GLY A 298 -6.68 -16.73 19.22
CA GLY A 298 -5.53 -16.66 20.15
C GLY A 298 -4.20 -17.07 19.52
N ASP A 299 -4.22 -17.81 18.42
CA ASP A 299 -3.05 -18.18 17.61
C ASP A 299 -2.65 -17.11 16.57
N GLY A 300 -3.39 -16.00 16.51
CA GLY A 300 -3.16 -14.91 15.57
C GLY A 300 -3.80 -15.11 14.19
N SER A 301 -4.47 -16.21 13.89
CA SER A 301 -5.24 -16.36 12.64
C SER A 301 -6.41 -15.36 12.61
N THR A 302 -6.72 -14.80 11.44
CA THR A 302 -7.81 -13.81 11.31
C THR A 302 -9.16 -14.51 11.39
N LYS A 303 -10.08 -13.97 12.19
CA LYS A 303 -11.45 -14.49 12.30
C LYS A 303 -12.23 -14.24 11.00
N PRO A 304 -13.14 -15.15 10.61
CA PRO A 304 -14.08 -14.88 9.53
C PRO A 304 -15.00 -13.71 9.90
N VAL A 305 -15.41 -12.91 8.92
CA VAL A 305 -16.37 -11.82 9.12
C VAL A 305 -17.77 -12.43 9.30
N PRO A 306 -18.44 -12.29 10.46
CA PRO A 306 -19.82 -12.71 10.63
C PRO A 306 -20.74 -11.82 9.80
N ILE A 307 -21.66 -12.40 9.06
CA ILE A 307 -22.70 -11.66 8.34
C ILE A 307 -24.01 -11.84 9.09
N ASN A 308 -24.53 -10.74 9.63
CA ASN A 308 -25.79 -10.73 10.36
C ASN A 308 -26.99 -10.88 9.41
N PRO A 309 -28.19 -11.26 9.91
CA PRO A 309 -29.40 -11.37 9.09
C PRO A 309 -29.80 -10.08 8.36
N ASP A 310 -29.41 -8.92 8.89
CA ASP A 310 -29.63 -7.61 8.29
C ASP A 310 -28.53 -7.18 7.29
N GLN A 311 -27.65 -8.13 6.91
CA GLN A 311 -26.50 -7.95 6.03
C GLN A 311 -25.39 -7.04 6.59
N THR A 312 -25.46 -6.64 7.86
CA THR A 312 -24.34 -5.97 8.52
C THR A 312 -23.23 -6.96 8.88
N CYS A 313 -22.00 -6.48 8.97
CA CYS A 313 -20.86 -7.29 9.43
C CYS A 313 -20.75 -7.24 10.96
N GLY A 314 -20.51 -8.38 11.60
CA GLY A 314 -20.24 -8.53 13.03
C GLY A 314 -18.74 -8.54 13.39
N ASP A 315 -18.45 -8.74 14.68
CA ASP A 315 -17.08 -8.88 15.25
C ASP A 315 -16.09 -7.72 15.02
N GLY A 316 -16.59 -6.52 14.68
CA GLY A 316 -15.83 -5.27 14.75
C GLY A 316 -15.84 -4.44 13.50
#